data_AF-A0AAN8ITW8-F1
#
_entry.id   AF-A0AAN8ITW8-F1
#
_cell.length_a   1.000
_cell.length_b   1.000
_cell.length_c   1.000
_cell.angle_alpha   90.00
_cell.angle_beta   90.00
_cell.angle_gamma   90.00
#
_symmetry.space_group_name_H-M   'P 1'
#
loop_
_entity.id
_entity.type
_entity.pdbx_description
1 polymer ?
#
loop_
_entity_poly.entity_id
_entity_poly.type
_entity_poly.pdbx_seq_one_letter_code
_entity_poly.pdbx_strand_id
1 'polypeptide(L)'
;MVDSHDLIYKTFLITRQYLIDIDKLMEQHTTNGILDEEGYMNALSVQNNLAYSLWKKYKETQKSMQWQWQPAAEFVDYLFDIAKQARNGQIAQPQETDAILCKFNALAQSGKELIYRKLRVLYNLCNDSLPTFSIWLKKMRAGWRK
;
A
#
# COMPACT_ATOMS: atom_id res chain seq x y z
N MET A 1 2.02 16.04 4.46
CA MET A 1 0.84 15.15 4.50
C MET A 1 1.37 13.76 4.30
N VAL A 2 1.19 12.82 5.23
CA VAL A 2 1.36 11.39 4.90
C VAL A 2 -0.02 10.83 4.62
N ASP A 3 -0.39 10.87 3.35
CA ASP A 3 -1.57 10.20 2.82
C ASP A 3 -1.32 8.68 2.75
N SER A 4 -2.32 7.92 2.32
CA SER A 4 -2.16 6.48 2.05
C SER A 4 -1.04 6.21 1.04
N HIS A 5 -0.71 7.16 0.15
CA HIS A 5 0.49 7.08 -0.69
C HIS A 5 1.78 7.17 0.12
N ASP A 6 1.88 8.05 1.12
CA ASP A 6 3.06 8.12 1.96
C ASP A 6 3.17 6.90 2.90
N LEU A 7 2.05 6.25 3.25
CA LEU A 7 2.10 4.95 3.93
C LEU A 7 2.71 3.87 3.01
N ILE A 8 2.26 3.82 1.75
CA ILE A 8 2.84 2.94 0.72
C ILE A 8 4.30 3.31 0.42
N TYR A 9 4.64 4.60 0.36
CA TYR A 9 6.00 5.08 0.17
C TYR A 9 6.89 4.71 1.34
N LYS A 10 6.46 4.91 2.59
CA LYS A 10 7.28 4.51 3.74
C LYS A 10 7.46 3.00 3.84
N THR A 11 6.47 2.24 3.40
CA THR A 11 6.48 0.77 3.48
C THR A 11 7.28 0.13 2.34
N PHE A 12 7.07 0.59 1.11
CA PHE A 12 7.59 -0.03 -0.12
C PHE A 12 8.49 0.89 -0.94
N LEU A 13 8.68 2.14 -0.52
CA LEU A 13 9.35 3.21 -1.27
C LEU A 13 8.66 3.57 -2.59
N ILE A 14 7.40 3.15 -2.76
CA ILE A 14 6.61 3.45 -3.94
C ILE A 14 5.92 4.80 -3.74
N THR A 15 6.36 5.80 -4.50
CA THR A 15 5.79 7.16 -4.43
C THR A 15 4.42 7.24 -5.11
N ARG A 16 3.69 8.32 -4.86
CA ARG A 16 2.46 8.65 -5.59
C ARG A 16 2.66 8.67 -7.10
N GLN A 17 3.77 9.25 -7.58
CA GLN A 17 4.06 9.30 -9.02
C GLN A 17 4.27 7.89 -9.60
N TYR A 18 4.96 7.01 -8.87
CA TYR A 18 5.17 5.63 -9.33
C TYR A 18 3.85 4.86 -9.41
N LEU A 19 2.92 5.06 -8.47
CA LEU A 19 1.59 4.45 -8.54
C LEU A 19 0.78 4.94 -9.75
N ILE A 20 0.95 6.20 -10.16
CA ILE A 20 0.33 6.74 -11.38
C ILE A 20 0.92 6.05 -12.61
N ASP A 21 2.25 5.93 -12.68
CA ASP A 21 2.95 5.29 -13.81
C ASP A 21 2.55 3.80 -13.91
N ILE A 22 2.51 3.10 -12.77
CA ILE A 22 2.11 1.70 -12.65
C ILE A 22 0.68 1.49 -13.15
N ASP A 23 -0.28 2.26 -12.64
CA ASP A 23 -1.69 2.09 -13.01
C ASP A 23 -1.92 2.42 -14.49
N LYS A 24 -1.30 3.49 -15.00
CA LYS A 24 -1.43 3.86 -16.42
C LYS A 24 -0.92 2.75 -17.33
N LEU A 25 0.24 2.18 -17.03
CA LEU A 25 0.79 1.06 -17.81
C LEU A 25 -0.06 -0.20 -17.65
N MET A 26 -0.56 -0.47 -16.45
CA MET A 26 -1.45 -1.61 -16.22
C MET A 26 -2.73 -1.51 -17.05
N GLU A 27 -3.35 -0.33 -17.12
CA GLU A 27 -4.52 -0.06 -17.96
C GLU A 27 -4.21 -0.24 -19.46
N GLN A 28 -3.07 0.27 -19.93
CA GLN A 28 -2.64 0.14 -21.33
C GLN A 28 -2.38 -1.30 -21.76
N HIS A 29 -1.92 -2.14 -20.83
CA HIS A 29 -1.62 -3.55 -21.06
C HIS A 29 -2.75 -4.49 -20.61
N THR A 30 -3.92 -3.95 -20.22
CA THR A 30 -5.12 -4.75 -19.92
C THR A 30 -6.08 -4.71 -21.09
N THR A 31 -6.28 -5.86 -21.74
CA THR A 31 -7.25 -6.01 -22.85
C THR A 31 -8.34 -6.97 -22.44
N ASN A 32 -9.61 -6.58 -22.60
CA ASN A 32 -10.78 -7.39 -22.19
C ASN A 32 -10.72 -7.87 -20.72
N GLY A 33 -10.14 -7.05 -19.84
CA GLY A 33 -9.94 -7.39 -18.42
C GLY A 33 -8.79 -8.36 -18.14
N ILE A 34 -8.04 -8.79 -19.15
CA ILE A 34 -6.87 -9.65 -19.03
C ILE A 34 -5.62 -8.77 -19.12
N LEU A 35 -4.82 -8.77 -18.05
CA LEU A 35 -3.54 -8.07 -18.01
C LEU A 35 -2.46 -8.90 -18.72
N ASP A 36 -1.84 -8.32 -19.74
CA ASP A 36 -0.57 -8.80 -20.29
C ASP A 36 0.56 -8.45 -19.30
N GLU A 37 0.82 -9.36 -18.35
CA GLU A 37 1.81 -9.15 -17.30
C GLU A 37 3.23 -8.97 -17.86
N GLU A 38 3.59 -9.68 -18.92
CA GLU A 38 4.92 -9.61 -19.52
C GLU A 38 5.13 -8.27 -20.23
N GLY A 39 4.17 -7.87 -21.07
CA GLY A 39 4.20 -6.57 -21.75
C GLY A 39 4.19 -5.40 -20.76
N TYR A 40 3.34 -5.47 -19.73
CA TYR A 40 3.28 -4.48 -18.66
C TYR A 40 4.62 -4.33 -17.93
N MET A 41 5.22 -5.44 -17.49
CA MET A 41 6.47 -5.41 -16.73
C MET A 41 7.64 -4.92 -17.60
N ASN A 42 7.68 -5.33 -18.87
CA ASN A 42 8.67 -4.83 -19.83
C ASN A 42 8.51 -3.32 -20.04
N ALA A 43 7.29 -2.82 -20.27
CA ALA A 43 7.03 -1.39 -20.45
C ALA A 43 7.42 -0.56 -19.21
N LEU A 44 7.08 -1.05 -18.02
CA LEU A 44 7.45 -0.37 -16.76
C LEU A 44 8.97 -0.32 -16.57
N SER A 45 9.69 -1.39 -16.93
CA SER A 45 11.15 -1.43 -16.85
C SER A 45 11.83 -0.38 -17.75
N VAL A 46 11.27 -0.14 -18.94
CA VAL A 46 11.80 0.82 -19.92
C VAL A 46 11.47 2.25 -19.52
N GLN A 47 10.24 2.51 -19.08
CA GLN A 47 9.79 3.86 -18.77
C GLN A 47 10.36 4.36 -17.43
N ASN A 48 10.37 3.51 -16.39
CA ASN A 48 10.79 3.89 -15.06
C ASN A 48 11.37 2.68 -14.30
N ASN A 49 12.65 2.41 -14.52
CA ASN A 49 13.35 1.26 -13.94
C ASN A 49 13.31 1.22 -12.40
N LEU A 50 13.26 2.38 -11.74
CA LEU A 50 13.11 2.43 -10.28
C LEU A 50 11.70 2.00 -9.84
N ALA A 51 10.65 2.52 -10.49
CA ALA A 51 9.28 2.08 -10.22
C ALA A 51 9.12 0.57 -10.51
N TYR A 52 9.71 0.06 -11.59
CA TYR A 52 9.76 -1.37 -11.89
C TYR A 52 10.39 -2.18 -10.76
N SER A 53 11.58 -1.78 -10.31
CA SER A 53 12.33 -2.51 -9.26
C SER A 53 11.56 -2.56 -7.94
N LEU A 54 10.93 -1.44 -7.57
CA LEU A 54 10.11 -1.33 -6.36
C LEU A 54 8.80 -2.12 -6.47
N TRP A 55 8.13 -2.07 -7.63
CA TRP A 55 6.92 -2.82 -7.91
C TRP A 55 7.18 -4.34 -7.90
N LYS A 56 8.28 -4.77 -8.52
CA LYS A 56 8.71 -6.18 -8.50
C LYS A 56 8.93 -6.66 -7.06
N LYS A 57 9.68 -5.89 -6.26
CA LYS A 57 9.93 -6.21 -4.84
C LYS A 57 8.62 -6.28 -4.04
N TYR A 58 7.68 -5.39 -4.31
CA TYR A 58 6.34 -5.46 -3.73
C TYR A 58 5.64 -6.78 -4.07
N LYS A 59 5.52 -7.13 -5.35
CA LYS A 59 4.86 -8.36 -5.82
C LYS A 59 5.53 -9.62 -5.27
N GLU A 60 6.86 -9.66 -5.19
CA GLU A 60 7.60 -10.75 -4.57
C GLU A 60 7.30 -10.87 -3.07
N THR A 61 7.22 -9.74 -2.36
CA THR A 61 6.88 -9.72 -0.93
C THR A 61 5.44 -10.19 -0.71
N GLN A 62 4.50 -9.68 -1.51
CA GLN A 62 3.08 -10.06 -1.46
C GLN A 62 2.90 -11.55 -1.75
N LYS A 63 3.50 -12.07 -2.82
CA LYS A 63 3.50 -13.51 -3.14
C LYS A 63 4.12 -14.33 -2.00
N SER A 64 5.27 -13.91 -1.47
CA SER A 64 5.92 -14.60 -0.35
C SER A 64 5.04 -14.64 0.90
N MET A 65 4.28 -13.57 1.18
CA MET A 65 3.30 -13.55 2.26
C MET A 65 2.12 -14.46 1.96
N GLN A 66 1.63 -14.48 0.72
CA GLN A 66 0.50 -15.30 0.29
C GLN A 66 0.74 -16.79 0.57
N TRP A 67 1.95 -17.26 0.24
CA TRP A 67 2.37 -18.65 0.50
C TRP A 67 2.52 -18.98 1.99
N GLN A 68 2.87 -18.02 2.83
CA GLN A 68 3.12 -18.26 4.26
C GLN A 68 1.86 -18.06 5.10
N TRP A 69 1.08 -17.02 4.78
CA TRP A 69 -0.12 -16.64 5.51
C TRP A 69 -0.99 -15.67 4.69
N GLN A 70 -1.96 -16.24 3.97
CA GLN A 70 -2.90 -15.54 3.07
C GLN A 70 -3.48 -14.24 3.67
N PRO A 71 -3.97 -14.18 4.92
CA PRO A 71 -4.61 -12.95 5.41
C PRO A 71 -3.65 -11.77 5.62
N ALA A 72 -2.33 -11.99 5.75
CA ALA A 72 -1.35 -10.90 5.79
C ALA A 72 -1.12 -10.32 4.39
N ALA A 73 -1.11 -11.18 3.37
CA ALA A 73 -1.07 -10.72 1.98
C ALA A 73 -2.31 -9.87 1.65
N GLU A 74 -3.50 -10.34 2.04
CA GLU A 74 -4.76 -9.59 1.85
C GLU A 74 -4.78 -8.25 2.60
N PHE A 75 -4.22 -8.20 3.81
CA PHE A 75 -4.06 -6.94 4.52
C PHE A 75 -3.14 -5.96 3.77
N VAL A 76 -2.03 -6.45 3.21
CA VAL A 76 -1.10 -5.63 2.43
C VAL A 76 -1.74 -5.16 1.13
N ASP A 77 -2.46 -6.03 0.41
CA ASP A 77 -3.20 -5.66 -0.80
C ASP A 77 -4.27 -4.60 -0.50
N TYR A 78 -4.98 -4.72 0.64
CA TYR A 78 -5.94 -3.73 1.09
C TYR A 78 -5.32 -2.33 1.28
N LEU A 79 -4.08 -2.24 1.77
CA LEU A 79 -3.39 -0.94 1.88
C LEU A 79 -3.12 -0.29 0.53
N PHE A 80 -2.77 -1.09 -0.48
CA PHE A 80 -2.58 -0.59 -1.85
C PHE A 80 -3.89 -0.11 -2.45
N ASP A 81 -4.98 -0.86 -2.25
CA ASP A 81 -6.28 -0.49 -2.77
C ASP A 81 -6.79 0.81 -2.14
N ILE A 82 -6.63 0.98 -0.82
CA ILE A 82 -6.89 2.26 -0.15
C ILE A 82 -6.06 3.40 -0.74
N ALA A 83 -4.78 3.17 -1.02
CA ALA A 83 -3.93 4.20 -1.63
C ALA A 83 -4.46 4.61 -3.00
N LYS A 84 -4.86 3.64 -3.82
CA LYS A 84 -5.46 3.86 -5.15
C LYS A 84 -6.79 4.61 -5.06
N GLN A 85 -7.70 4.17 -4.20
CA GLN A 85 -9.01 4.80 -4.04
C GLN A 85 -8.88 6.23 -3.47
N ALA A 86 -7.93 6.47 -2.55
CA ALA A 86 -7.69 7.79 -1.98
C ALA A 86 -7.16 8.77 -3.04
N ARG A 87 -6.33 8.28 -3.97
CA ARG A 87 -5.89 9.07 -5.14
C ARG A 87 -7.06 9.58 -5.96
N ASN A 88 -8.06 8.74 -6.15
CA ASN A 88 -9.21 9.02 -7.00
C ASN A 88 -10.28 9.87 -6.27
N GLY A 89 -10.01 10.29 -5.02
CA GLY A 89 -10.98 11.00 -4.18
C GLY A 89 -12.17 10.14 -3.76
N GLN A 90 -12.08 8.81 -3.93
CA GLN A 90 -13.17 7.87 -3.64
C GLN A 90 -13.29 7.57 -2.14
N ILE A 91 -12.29 7.95 -1.36
CA ILE A 91 -12.26 7.76 0.09
C ILE A 91 -12.24 9.11 0.81
N ALA A 92 -13.13 9.26 1.78
CA ALA A 92 -13.09 10.31 2.79
C ALA A 92 -12.26 9.85 4.01
N GLN A 93 -11.04 10.37 4.14
CA GLN A 93 -10.30 10.28 5.41
C GLN A 93 -11.11 11.03 6.48
N PRO A 94 -11.48 10.38 7.60
CA PRO A 94 -10.59 9.50 8.37
C PRO A 94 -11.08 8.06 8.63
N GLN A 95 -12.25 7.66 8.10
CA GLN A 95 -12.88 6.37 8.43
C GLN A 95 -12.02 5.16 8.04
N GLU A 96 -11.19 5.33 7.02
CA GLU A 96 -10.32 4.25 6.54
C GLU A 96 -9.10 3.99 7.38
N THR A 97 -8.66 4.96 8.17
CA THR A 97 -7.54 4.70 9.06
C THR A 97 -7.95 3.75 10.19
N ASP A 98 -9.17 3.92 10.72
CA ASP A 98 -9.74 3.01 11.70
C ASP A 98 -9.96 1.62 11.08
N ALA A 99 -10.34 1.54 9.80
CA ALA A 99 -10.49 0.29 9.07
C ALA A 99 -9.14 -0.44 8.87
N ILE A 100 -8.05 0.29 8.55
CA ILE A 100 -6.69 -0.25 8.47
C ILE A 100 -6.26 -0.84 9.81
N LEU A 101 -6.42 -0.07 10.89
CA LEU A 101 -6.04 -0.54 12.24
C LEU A 101 -6.91 -1.71 12.68
N CYS A 102 -8.21 -1.69 12.40
CA CYS A 102 -9.12 -2.78 12.71
C CYS A 102 -8.68 -4.08 12.01
N LYS A 103 -8.40 -4.01 10.71
CA LYS A 103 -7.90 -5.17 9.94
C LYS A 103 -6.54 -5.66 10.45
N PHE A 104 -5.61 -4.76 10.74
CA PHE A 104 -4.31 -5.14 11.31
C PHE A 104 -4.48 -5.83 12.68
N ASN A 105 -5.32 -5.27 13.55
CA ASN A 105 -5.55 -5.80 14.89
C ASN A 105 -6.28 -7.15 14.88
N ALA A 106 -7.14 -7.38 13.88
CA ALA A 106 -7.82 -8.65 13.64
C ALA A 106 -6.88 -9.76 13.15
N LEU A 107 -5.67 -9.44 12.68
CA LEU A 107 -4.70 -10.46 12.30
C LEU A 107 -4.25 -11.27 13.52
N ALA A 108 -4.09 -12.58 13.32
CA ALA A 108 -3.44 -13.43 14.31
C ALA A 108 -2.00 -12.96 14.58
N GLN A 109 -1.47 -13.29 15.77
CA GLN A 109 -0.12 -12.88 16.17
C GLN A 109 0.94 -13.33 15.16
N SER A 110 0.81 -14.55 14.61
CA SER A 110 1.69 -15.07 13.55
C SER A 110 1.66 -14.21 12.27
N GLY A 111 0.49 -13.69 11.89
CA GLY A 111 0.34 -12.76 10.77
C GLY A 111 0.99 -11.41 11.05
N LYS A 112 0.81 -10.86 12.26
CA LYS A 112 1.46 -9.62 12.70
C LYS A 112 2.99 -9.76 12.71
N GLU A 113 3.52 -10.88 13.18
CA GLU A 113 4.95 -11.18 13.13
C GLU A 113 5.49 -11.33 11.71
N LEU A 114 4.72 -11.91 10.79
CA LEU A 114 5.10 -11.99 9.39
C LEU A 114 5.22 -10.59 8.77
N ILE A 115 4.26 -9.71 9.08
CA ILE A 115 4.31 -8.30 8.68
C ILE A 115 5.52 -7.61 9.32
N TYR A 116 5.82 -7.85 10.60
CA TYR A 116 7.03 -7.31 11.23
C TYR A 116 8.31 -7.72 10.50
N ARG A 117 8.44 -8.99 10.16
CA ARG A 117 9.64 -9.55 9.49
C ARG A 117 9.82 -9.02 8.07
N LYS A 118 8.73 -8.88 7.32
CA LYS A 118 8.77 -8.53 5.89
C LYS A 118 8.60 -7.03 5.62
N LEU A 119 7.80 -6.35 6.45
CA LEU A 119 7.38 -4.96 6.32
C LEU A 119 7.44 -4.26 7.68
N ARG A 120 8.63 -4.24 8.28
CA ARG A 120 8.87 -3.68 9.62
C ARG A 120 8.32 -2.26 9.80
N VAL A 121 8.45 -1.41 8.77
CA VAL A 121 7.93 -0.04 8.80
C VAL A 121 6.41 -0.03 8.96
N LEU A 122 5.69 -0.85 8.19
CA LEU A 122 4.25 -0.98 8.29
C LEU A 122 3.82 -1.50 9.67
N TYR A 123 4.48 -2.55 10.15
CA TYR A 123 4.21 -3.07 11.49
C TYR A 123 4.38 -1.97 12.55
N ASN A 124 5.51 -1.26 12.54
CA ASN A 124 5.76 -0.19 13.50
C ASN A 124 4.72 0.92 13.39
N LEU A 125 4.29 1.31 12.18
CA LEU A 125 3.25 2.31 11.99
C LEU A 125 1.89 1.87 12.55
N CYS A 126 1.56 0.57 12.46
CA CYS A 126 0.34 0.02 13.03
C CYS A 126 0.41 -0.24 14.54
N ASN A 127 1.62 -0.43 15.10
CA ASN A 127 1.83 -0.85 16.49
C ASN A 127 2.39 0.24 17.41
N ASP A 128 2.95 1.32 16.85
CA ASP A 128 3.27 2.52 17.61
C ASP A 128 1.97 3.06 18.21
N SER A 129 1.94 3.05 19.54
CA SER A 129 0.78 3.32 20.39
C SER A 129 -0.18 4.40 19.84
N LEU A 130 -1.47 4.10 19.96
CA LEU A 130 -2.66 4.91 19.63
C LEU A 130 -2.55 6.44 19.80
N PRO A 131 -1.73 7.03 20.72
CA PRO A 131 -1.53 8.47 20.73
C PRO A 131 -0.76 8.94 19.50
N THR A 132 0.38 8.38 19.12
CA THR A 132 1.21 8.98 18.08
C THR A 132 0.54 8.89 16.72
N PHE A 133 0.02 7.72 16.34
CA PHE A 133 -0.71 7.56 15.08
C PHE A 133 -2.04 8.33 15.07
N SER A 134 -2.85 8.29 16.14
CA SER A 134 -4.12 9.05 16.16
C SER A 134 -3.96 10.56 16.39
N ILE A 135 -2.96 11.03 17.15
CA ILE A 135 -2.61 12.46 17.30
C ILE A 135 -2.02 12.97 15.99
N TRP A 136 -1.19 12.19 15.32
CA TRP A 136 -0.64 12.54 14.01
C TRP A 136 -1.74 12.61 12.94
N LEU A 137 -2.70 11.68 12.92
CA LEU A 137 -3.90 11.76 12.07
C LEU A 137 -4.82 12.94 12.46
N LYS A 138 -5.00 13.23 13.75
CA LYS A 138 -5.78 14.38 14.25
C LYS A 138 -5.14 15.72 13.86
N LYS A 139 -3.81 15.83 13.92
CA LYS A 139 -3.07 17.01 13.43
C LYS A 139 -3.22 17.19 11.92
N MET A 140 -3.30 16.09 11.17
CA MET A 140 -3.58 16.12 9.72
C MET A 140 -5.01 16.61 9.42
N ARG A 141 -6.03 16.28 10.24
CA ARG A 141 -7.40 16.84 10.11
C ARG A 141 -7.46 18.36 10.29
N ALA A 142 -6.61 18.95 11.13
CA ALA A 142 -6.63 20.38 11.46
C ALA A 142 -6.04 21.28 10.35
N GLY A 143 -5.18 20.73 9.49
CA GLY A 143 -4.55 21.46 8.38
C GLY A 143 -5.45 21.71 7.16
N TRP A 144 -6.71 21.25 7.19
CA TRP A 144 -7.66 21.32 6.06
C TRP A 144 -8.74 22.41 6.19
N ARG A 145 -8.77 23.16 7.30
CA ARG A 145 -9.73 24.28 7.49
C ARG A 145 -9.23 25.64 6.99
N LYS A 146 -8.19 25.68 6.15
CA LYS A 146 -7.70 26.90 5.51
C LYS A 146 -7.50 26.68 4.03
#